data_AF-A0A087QGL6-F1
#
_entry.id   AF-A0A087QGL6-F1
#
_cell.length_a   1.000
_cell.length_b   1.000
_cell.length_c   1.000
_cell.angle_alpha   90.00
_cell.angle_beta   90.00
_cell.angle_gamma   90.00
#
_symmetry.space_group_name_H-M   'P 1'
#
loop_
_entity.id
_entity.type
_entity.pdbx_description
1 polymer ?
#
loop_
_entity_poly.entity_id
_entity_poly.type
_entity_poly.pdbx_seq_one_letter_code
_entity_poly.pdbx_strand_id
1 'polypeptide(L)'
;PLQVRGPGLGVVGVSKGAEVALAMAAFLPQVAATVWINGTAFLHGNPLVYKDLRIPPIPYYTERVIFTEVGALDNSAIFADPRDPAYSASAIPAEKVRGKVLFVVGEADRSFNSKLFAELAMARMPPERCRL
;
A
#
# COMPACT_ATOMS: atom_id res chain seq x y z
N PRO A 1 -32.98 0.57 -12.15
CA PRO A 1 -32.15 -0.10 -11.13
C PRO A 1 -30.67 0.31 -11.26
N LEU A 2 -30.03 0.70 -10.16
CA LEU A 2 -28.59 0.93 -10.15
C LEU A 2 -27.90 -0.45 -10.24
N GLN A 3 -27.31 -0.75 -11.39
CA GLN A 3 -26.50 -1.95 -11.61
C GLN A 3 -25.04 -1.54 -11.82
N VAL A 4 -24.13 -2.33 -11.24
CA VAL A 4 -22.70 -2.21 -11.50
C VAL A 4 -22.44 -2.57 -12.96
N ARG A 5 -21.74 -1.69 -13.67
CA ARG A 5 -21.41 -1.86 -15.10
C ARG A 5 -19.97 -2.35 -15.28
N GLY A 6 -19.74 -3.03 -16.40
CA GLY A 6 -18.40 -3.36 -16.89
C GLY A 6 -17.90 -4.75 -16.47
N PRO A 7 -16.83 -5.23 -17.11
CA PRO A 7 -16.28 -6.57 -16.87
C PRO A 7 -15.41 -6.66 -15.59
N GLY A 8 -15.18 -5.55 -14.89
CA GLY A 8 -14.31 -5.49 -13.72
C GLY A 8 -14.63 -4.30 -12.81
N LEU A 9 -13.94 -4.24 -11.67
CA LEU A 9 -14.18 -3.29 -10.59
C LEU A 9 -13.04 -2.26 -10.47
N GLY A 10 -13.42 -1.04 -10.13
CA GLY A 10 -12.51 -0.03 -9.61
C GLY A 10 -12.42 -0.16 -8.08
N VAL A 11 -11.20 -0.12 -7.53
CA VAL A 11 -10.97 -0.12 -6.08
C VAL A 11 -10.27 1.17 -5.70
N VAL A 12 -10.78 1.84 -4.67
CA VAL A 12 -10.17 3.05 -4.11
C VAL A 12 -9.85 2.77 -2.66
N GLY A 13 -8.61 3.03 -2.26
CA GLY A 13 -8.16 2.82 -0.89
C GLY A 13 -7.33 4.00 -0.39
N VAL A 14 -7.47 4.31 0.90
CA VAL A 14 -6.68 5.32 1.62
C VAL A 14 -5.96 4.64 2.78
N SER A 15 -4.71 4.99 3.06
CA SER A 15 -3.95 4.46 4.21
C SER A 15 -3.90 2.92 4.19
N LYS A 16 -4.30 2.23 5.26
CA LYS A 16 -4.41 0.77 5.28
C LYS A 16 -5.34 0.23 4.19
N GLY A 17 -6.38 0.98 3.81
CA GLY A 17 -7.25 0.63 2.70
C GLY A 17 -6.52 0.64 1.36
N ALA A 18 -5.52 1.50 1.17
CA ALA A 18 -4.70 1.53 -0.04
C ALA A 18 -3.77 0.30 -0.11
N GLU A 19 -3.20 -0.12 1.02
CA GLU A 19 -2.45 -1.38 1.13
C GLU A 19 -3.33 -2.58 0.71
N VAL A 20 -4.56 -2.66 1.23
CA VAL A 20 -5.54 -3.70 0.85
C VAL A 20 -5.92 -3.59 -0.63
N ALA A 21 -6.14 -2.38 -1.15
CA ALA A 21 -6.49 -2.16 -2.55
C ALA A 21 -5.38 -2.65 -3.50
N LEU A 22 -4.11 -2.41 -3.17
CA LEU A 22 -2.98 -2.91 -3.96
C LEU A 22 -2.88 -4.44 -3.90
N ALA A 23 -3.13 -5.04 -2.73
CA ALA A 23 -3.18 -6.50 -2.61
C ALA A 23 -4.34 -7.10 -3.43
N MET A 24 -5.53 -6.49 -3.37
CA MET A 24 -6.67 -6.89 -4.21
C MET A 24 -6.31 -6.81 -5.70
N ALA A 25 -5.66 -5.73 -6.13
CA ALA A 25 -5.23 -5.55 -7.51
C ALA A 25 -4.23 -6.63 -7.98
N ALA A 26 -3.40 -7.14 -7.06
CA ALA A 26 -2.41 -8.17 -7.36
C ALA A 26 -3.01 -9.60 -7.38
N PHE A 27 -4.04 -9.87 -6.58
CA PHE A 27 -4.56 -11.22 -6.37
C PHE A 27 -5.96 -11.49 -6.95
N LEU A 28 -6.76 -10.46 -7.19
CA LEU A 28 -8.13 -10.60 -7.68
C LEU A 28 -8.21 -10.19 -9.17
N PRO A 29 -8.50 -11.13 -10.09
CA PRO A 29 -8.52 -10.85 -11.52
C PRO A 29 -9.62 -9.87 -11.94
N GLN A 30 -10.61 -9.61 -11.08
CA GLN A 30 -11.73 -8.70 -11.34
C GLN A 30 -11.34 -7.23 -11.19
N VAL A 31 -10.21 -6.91 -10.55
CA VAL A 31 -9.80 -5.51 -10.34
C VAL A 31 -9.19 -4.95 -11.62
N ALA A 32 -9.91 -4.01 -12.23
CA ALA A 32 -9.52 -3.38 -13.50
C ALA A 32 -8.75 -2.08 -13.30
N ALA A 33 -9.03 -1.35 -12.21
CA ALA A 33 -8.36 -0.11 -11.86
C ALA A 33 -8.26 0.05 -10.35
N THR A 34 -7.17 0.66 -9.88
CA THR A 34 -6.92 0.93 -8.46
C THR A 34 -6.50 2.37 -8.27
N VAL A 35 -7.10 3.06 -7.30
CA VAL A 35 -6.60 4.34 -6.79
C VAL A 35 -6.07 4.09 -5.38
N TRP A 36 -4.77 4.31 -5.22
CA TRP A 36 -4.02 4.08 -4.00
C TRP A 36 -3.65 5.44 -3.42
N ILE A 37 -4.14 5.77 -2.22
CA ILE A 37 -3.96 7.11 -1.63
C ILE A 37 -3.22 6.97 -0.29
N ASN A 38 -2.03 7.55 -0.17
CA ASN A 38 -1.23 7.55 1.05
C ASN A 38 -1.16 6.18 1.73
N GLY A 39 -0.82 5.12 1.00
CA GLY A 39 -0.78 3.76 1.53
C GLY A 39 0.62 3.26 1.85
N THR A 40 0.70 1.97 2.15
CA THR A 40 1.94 1.20 2.17
C THR A 40 1.93 0.18 1.03
N ALA A 41 3.11 -0.10 0.46
CA ALA A 41 3.31 -1.15 -0.55
C ALA A 41 3.74 -2.50 0.05
N PHE A 42 3.91 -2.52 1.37
CA PHE A 42 4.29 -3.66 2.19
C PHE A 42 3.23 -3.82 3.28
N LEU A 43 3.00 -5.04 3.73
CA LEU A 43 2.06 -5.33 4.80
C LEU A 43 2.64 -4.82 6.11
N HIS A 44 1.82 -4.12 6.89
CA HIS A 44 2.21 -3.65 8.24
C HIS A 44 1.20 -4.02 9.31
N GLY A 45 1.70 -4.31 10.52
CA GLY A 45 0.89 -4.64 11.70
C GLY A 45 0.27 -6.03 11.67
N ASN A 46 -0.57 -6.31 10.67
CA ASN A 46 -1.26 -7.58 10.51
C ASN A 46 -0.82 -8.32 9.25
N PRO A 47 -0.64 -9.65 9.30
CA PRO A 47 -0.39 -10.45 8.11
C PRO A 47 -1.58 -10.42 7.16
N LEU A 48 -1.31 -10.50 5.86
CA LEU A 48 -2.34 -10.83 4.87
C LEU A 48 -2.40 -12.35 4.71
N VAL A 49 -3.61 -12.89 4.82
CA VAL A 49 -3.89 -14.31 4.53
C VAL A 49 -4.92 -14.36 3.40
N TYR A 50 -4.58 -15.07 2.32
CA TYR A 50 -5.47 -15.28 1.19
C TYR A 50 -5.28 -16.69 0.62
N LYS A 51 -6.26 -17.58 0.89
CA LYS A 51 -6.13 -19.02 0.63
C LYS A 51 -4.87 -19.55 1.34
N ASP A 52 -3.98 -20.24 0.62
CA ASP A 52 -2.72 -20.77 1.14
C ASP A 52 -1.58 -19.72 1.17
N LEU A 53 -1.82 -18.51 0.67
CA LEU A 53 -0.83 -17.42 0.73
C LEU A 53 -0.87 -16.73 2.08
N ARG A 54 0.32 -16.55 2.68
CA ARG A 54 0.54 -15.70 3.84
C ARG A 54 1.66 -14.70 3.56
N ILE A 55 1.35 -13.41 3.68
CA ILE A 55 2.34 -12.32 3.63
C ILE A 55 2.53 -11.79 5.05
N PRO A 56 3.72 -11.90 5.65
CA PRO A 56 3.97 -11.39 7.00
C PRO A 56 3.93 -9.85 7.01
N PRO A 57 3.61 -9.23 8.17
CA PRO A 57 3.72 -7.80 8.33
C PRO A 57 5.14 -7.39 8.72
N ILE A 58 5.52 -6.19 8.30
CA ILE A 58 6.58 -5.41 8.92
C ILE A 58 6.07 -4.91 10.29
N PRO A 59 6.89 -5.00 11.36
CA PRO A 59 6.50 -4.59 12.69
C PRO A 59 6.35 -3.07 12.82
N TYR A 60 5.53 -2.65 13.79
CA TYR A 60 5.50 -1.28 14.29
C TYR A 60 6.43 -1.15 15.49
N TYR A 61 7.16 -0.04 15.53
CA TYR A 61 7.97 0.38 16.66
C TYR A 61 7.30 1.58 17.33
N THR A 62 6.41 1.30 18.29
CA THR A 62 5.65 2.32 19.01
C THR A 62 6.55 3.26 19.82
N GLU A 63 7.75 2.81 20.17
CA GLU A 63 8.77 3.62 20.83
C GLU A 63 9.33 4.75 19.93
N ARG A 64 9.05 4.72 18.62
CA ARG A 64 9.46 5.77 17.66
C ARG A 64 8.38 6.84 17.45
N VAL A 65 7.26 6.75 18.15
CA VAL A 65 6.23 7.78 18.16
C VAL A 65 6.78 9.04 18.82
N ILE A 66 6.55 10.19 18.20
CA ILE A 66 6.98 11.50 18.73
C ILE A 66 5.76 12.40 18.93
N PHE A 67 5.80 13.24 19.95
CA PHE A 67 4.85 14.35 20.10
C PHE A 67 5.52 15.65 19.64
N THR A 68 4.83 16.42 18.81
CA THR A 68 5.30 17.73 18.37
C THR A 68 5.28 18.74 19.53
N GLU A 69 5.87 19.91 19.32
CA GLU A 69 5.87 20.99 20.32
C GLU A 69 4.45 21.42 20.75
N VAL A 70 3.46 21.25 19.86
CA VAL A 70 2.04 21.54 20.15
C VAL A 70 1.27 20.32 20.69
N GLY A 71 1.97 19.23 21.01
CA GLY A 71 1.38 18.00 21.55
C GLY A 71 0.66 17.11 20.52
N ALA A 72 0.83 17.36 19.22
CA ALA A 72 0.26 16.50 18.18
C ALA A 72 1.12 15.23 17.99
N LEU A 73 0.47 14.11 17.65
CA LEU A 73 1.13 12.83 17.39
C LEU A 73 1.80 12.82 16.01
N ASP A 74 3.10 12.49 15.95
CA ASP A 74 3.84 12.20 14.72
C ASP A 74 4.22 10.71 14.71
N ASN A 75 3.69 9.98 13.72
CA ASN A 75 3.89 8.54 13.55
C ASN A 75 4.80 8.22 12.36
N SER A 76 5.41 9.21 11.71
CA SER A 76 6.09 8.98 10.43
C SER A 76 7.27 8.00 10.53
N ALA A 77 7.81 7.79 11.73
CA ALA A 77 8.96 6.94 12.01
C ALA A 77 8.61 5.56 12.62
N ILE A 78 7.33 5.22 12.84
CA ILE A 78 6.95 3.98 13.54
C ILE A 78 7.21 2.71 12.72
N PHE A 79 7.35 2.85 11.41
CA PHE A 79 7.53 1.73 10.49
C PHE A 79 9.01 1.34 10.41
N ALA A 80 9.29 0.03 10.42
CA ALA A 80 10.61 -0.43 10.02
C ALA A 80 10.89 -0.02 8.56
N ASP A 81 12.16 0.13 8.18
CA ASP A 81 12.50 0.49 6.81
C ASP A 81 12.09 -0.65 5.85
N PRO A 82 11.14 -0.43 4.93
CA PRO A 82 10.68 -1.48 4.02
C PRO A 82 11.76 -1.94 3.02
N ARG A 83 12.89 -1.22 2.92
CA ARG A 83 14.02 -1.57 2.08
C ARG A 83 14.97 -2.57 2.73
N ASP A 84 14.84 -2.83 4.03
CA ASP A 84 15.63 -3.86 4.71
C ASP A 84 15.29 -5.23 4.09
N PRO A 85 16.30 -6.00 3.61
CA PRO A 85 16.09 -7.32 3.03
C PRO A 85 15.31 -8.29 3.93
N ALA A 86 15.37 -8.11 5.25
CA ALA A 86 14.60 -8.89 6.23
C ALA A 86 13.09 -8.79 6.01
N TYR A 87 12.61 -7.70 5.39
CA TYR A 87 11.19 -7.45 5.15
C TYR A 87 10.75 -7.67 3.70
N SER A 88 11.63 -8.17 2.84
CA SER A 88 11.33 -8.46 1.42
C SER A 88 10.07 -9.34 1.24
N ALA A 89 9.86 -10.31 2.13
CA ALA A 89 8.69 -11.19 2.12
C ALA A 89 7.36 -10.46 2.42
N SER A 90 7.40 -9.25 3.00
CA SER A 90 6.22 -8.46 3.36
C SER A 90 5.69 -7.62 2.20
N ALA A 91 6.38 -7.61 1.06
CA ALA A 91 6.07 -6.76 -0.07
C ALA A 91 4.85 -7.28 -0.84
N ILE A 92 3.89 -6.40 -1.16
CA ILE A 92 2.78 -6.76 -2.04
C ILE A 92 3.34 -6.99 -3.45
N PRO A 93 2.96 -8.07 -4.17
CA PRO A 93 3.51 -8.38 -5.49
C PRO A 93 2.91 -7.49 -6.59
N ALA A 94 3.31 -6.22 -6.60
CA ALA A 94 2.82 -5.20 -7.54
C ALA A 94 3.06 -5.58 -9.01
N GLU A 95 4.09 -6.36 -9.32
CA GLU A 95 4.36 -6.93 -10.64
C GLU A 95 3.21 -7.81 -11.18
N LYS A 96 2.35 -8.35 -10.29
CA LYS A 96 1.20 -9.20 -10.67
C LYS A 96 -0.05 -8.40 -11.01
N VAL A 97 -0.06 -7.10 -10.77
CA VAL A 97 -1.23 -6.24 -11.03
C VAL A 97 -1.51 -6.20 -12.53
N ARG A 98 -2.74 -6.59 -12.91
CA ARG A 98 -3.20 -6.62 -14.31
C ARG A 98 -3.85 -5.31 -14.75
N GLY A 99 -4.52 -4.63 -13.82
CA GLY A 99 -5.17 -3.35 -14.04
C GLY A 99 -4.22 -2.16 -14.03
N LYS A 100 -4.79 -0.95 -14.09
CA LYS A 100 -4.04 0.30 -13.90
C LYS A 100 -4.05 0.72 -12.43
N VAL A 101 -2.96 1.32 -11.97
CA VAL A 101 -2.85 1.89 -10.62
C VAL A 101 -2.51 3.37 -10.73
N LEU A 102 -3.30 4.20 -10.06
CA LEU A 102 -2.97 5.59 -9.77
C LEU A 102 -2.53 5.67 -8.32
N PHE A 103 -1.28 6.08 -8.08
CA PHE A 103 -0.77 6.43 -6.77
C PHE A 103 -1.06 7.91 -6.52
N VAL A 104 -1.52 8.24 -5.32
CA VAL A 104 -1.74 9.61 -4.86
C VAL A 104 -1.04 9.75 -3.53
N VAL A 105 -0.05 10.64 -3.47
CA VAL A 105 0.81 10.82 -2.30
C VAL A 105 0.76 12.25 -1.79
N GLY A 106 0.71 12.40 -0.47
CA GLY A 106 1.01 13.64 0.22
C GLY A 106 2.50 13.67 0.55
N GLU A 107 3.25 14.61 -0.01
CA GLU A 107 4.70 14.73 0.27
C GLU A 107 4.99 15.09 1.74
N ALA A 108 4.01 15.65 2.44
CA ALA A 108 4.08 15.98 3.87
C ALA A 108 3.27 14.99 4.75
N ASP A 109 3.06 13.75 4.30
CA ASP A 109 2.37 12.72 5.09
C ASP A 109 3.16 12.39 6.39
N ARG A 110 2.52 12.66 7.53
CA ARG A 110 3.06 12.41 8.88
C ARG A 110 2.59 11.09 9.50
N SER A 111 1.82 10.29 8.75
CA SER A 111 1.53 8.92 9.14
C SER A 111 2.70 8.01 8.81
N PHE A 112 3.26 8.18 7.60
CA PHE A 112 4.44 7.47 7.08
C PHE A 112 4.87 8.09 5.75
N ASN A 113 6.06 7.72 5.25
CA ASN A 113 6.56 8.17 3.96
C ASN A 113 5.84 7.46 2.80
N SER A 114 4.64 7.93 2.47
CA SER A 114 3.81 7.35 1.42
C SER A 114 4.43 7.46 0.02
N LYS A 115 5.24 8.50 -0.24
CA LYS A 115 6.01 8.67 -1.48
C LYS A 115 7.01 7.53 -1.69
N LEU A 116 7.80 7.19 -0.66
CA LEU A 116 8.73 6.06 -0.72
C LEU A 116 7.99 4.75 -1.04
N PHE A 117 6.84 4.51 -0.41
CA PHE A 117 6.06 3.31 -0.67
C PHE A 117 5.51 3.25 -2.11
N ALA A 118 5.03 4.37 -2.64
CA ALA A 118 4.59 4.44 -4.03
C ALA A 118 5.74 4.16 -5.00
N GLU A 119 6.91 4.75 -4.79
CA GLU A 119 8.12 4.52 -5.60
C GLU A 119 8.56 3.05 -5.57
N LEU A 120 8.57 2.41 -4.40
CA LEU A 120 8.90 0.99 -4.25
C LEU A 120 7.91 0.06 -4.95
N ALA A 121 6.61 0.39 -4.94
CA ALA A 121 5.60 -0.35 -5.70
C ALA A 121 5.80 -0.16 -7.21
N MET A 122 5.94 1.08 -7.66
CA MET A 122 6.10 1.45 -9.07
C MET A 122 7.36 0.83 -9.69
N ALA A 123 8.46 0.74 -8.93
CA ALA A 123 9.70 0.11 -9.38
C ALA A 123 9.54 -1.38 -9.75
N ARG A 124 8.48 -2.03 -9.26
CA ARG A 124 8.14 -3.44 -9.55
C ARG A 124 7.03 -3.57 -10.59
N MET A 125 6.47 -2.47 -11.07
CA MET A 125 5.36 -2.46 -12.01
C MET A 125 5.84 -2.13 -13.43
N PRO A 126 5.16 -2.65 -14.47
CA PRO A 126 5.35 -2.14 -15.83
C PRO A 126 5.00 -0.64 -15.90
N PRO A 127 5.83 0.21 -16.54
CA PRO A 127 5.63 1.66 -16.59
C PRO A 127 4.27 2.10 -17.15
N GLU A 128 3.68 1.32 -18.06
CA GLU A 128 2.38 1.63 -18.66
C GLU A 128 1.18 1.37 -17.72
N ARG A 129 1.41 0.69 -16.60
CA ARG A 129 0.36 0.29 -15.65
C ARG A 129 0.27 1.16 -14.40
N CYS A 130 1.26 2.02 -14.15
CA CYS A 130 1.28 2.86 -12.96
C CYS A 130 1.56 4.32 -13.29
N ARG A 131 1.00 5.21 -12.46
CA ARG A 131 1.31 6.65 -12.44
C ARG A 131 1.26 7.16 -11.01
N LEU A 132 2.10 8.13 -10.70
CA LEU A 132 2.11 8.91 -9.46
C LEU A 132 1.38 10.24 -9.66
#